data_AF-A0A8J9X7R9-F1
#
_entry.id   AF-A0A8J9X7R9-F1
#
_cell.length_a   1.000
_cell.length_b   1.000
_cell.length_c   1.000
_cell.angle_alpha   90.00
_cell.angle_beta   90.00
_cell.angle_gamma   90.00
#
_symmetry.space_group_name_H-M   'P 1'
#
loop_
_entity.id
_entity.type
_entity.pdbx_description
1 polymer ?
#
loop_
_entity_poly.entity_id
_entity_poly.type
_entity_poly.pdbx_seq_one_letter_code
_entity_poly.pdbx_strand_id
1 'polypeptide(L)' 'MLPDGPLSVIDLAEILEEKPVSVIKFLMTDLGVMASMTQNLDSATCVAVAEGFGKI' A
#
# COMPACT_ATOMS: atom_id res chain seq x y z
N MET A 1 9.39 8.35 4.66
CA MET A 1 9.18 9.07 3.38
C MET A 1 8.97 8.02 2.31
N LEU A 2 7.82 8.03 1.62
CA LEU A 2 7.55 7.07 0.55
C LEU A 2 8.44 7.40 -0.68
N PRO A 3 9.03 6.41 -1.35
CA PRO A 3 9.74 6.59 -2.61
C PRO A 3 8.86 7.25 -3.69
N ASP A 4 9.50 8.03 -4.57
CA ASP A 4 8.84 8.55 -5.77
C ASP A 4 8.69 7.45 -6.83
N GLY A 5 7.46 7.23 -7.30
CA GLY A 5 7.14 6.25 -8.34
C GLY A 5 6.27 5.10 -7.85
N PRO A 6 5.88 4.19 -8.77
CA PRO A 6 5.03 3.07 -8.41
C PRO A 6 5.76 2.04 -7.56
N LEU A 7 5.09 1.53 -6.52
CA LEU A 7 5.63 0.51 -5.60
C LEU A 7 4.79 -0.74 -5.67
N SER A 8 5.43 -1.91 -5.58
CA SER A 8 4.67 -3.14 -5.40
C SER A 8 4.01 -3.16 -4.02
N VAL A 9 2.92 -3.91 -3.87
CA VAL A 9 2.26 -4.09 -2.57
C VAL A 9 3.21 -4.68 -1.52
N ILE A 10 4.12 -5.57 -1.92
CA ILE A 10 5.15 -6.13 -1.03
C ILE A 10 6.10 -5.03 -0.56
N ASP A 11 6.68 -4.25 -1.49
CA ASP A 11 7.65 -3.21 -1.13
C ASP A 11 7.02 -2.14 -0.24
N LEU A 12 5.76 -1.76 -0.53
CA LEU A 12 5.03 -0.82 0.31
C LEU A 12 4.79 -1.40 1.71
N ALA A 13 4.41 -2.67 1.83
CA ALA A 13 4.20 -3.30 3.12
C ALA A 13 5.49 -3.35 3.95
N GLU A 14 6.64 -3.64 3.33
CA GLU A 14 7.95 -3.60 3.98
C GLU A 14 8.28 -2.18 4.49
N ILE A 15 8.08 -1.16 3.67
CA ILE A 15 8.31 0.25 4.05
C ILE A 15 7.41 0.68 5.22
N LEU A 16 6.16 0.22 5.25
CA LEU A 16 5.21 0.54 6.32
C LEU A 16 5.40 -0.32 7.58
N GLU A 17 6.31 -1.31 7.53
CA GLU A 17 6.48 -2.33 8.58
C GLU A 17 5.19 -3.12 8.87
N GLU A 18 4.43 -3.40 7.81
CA GLU A 18 3.15 -4.10 7.84
C GLU A 18 3.21 -5.42 7.07
N LYS A 19 2.21 -6.28 7.30
CA LYS A 19 2.09 -7.52 6.51
C LYS A 19 1.48 -7.21 5.14
N PRO A 20 1.98 -7.78 4.02
CA PRO A 20 1.39 -7.57 2.70
C PRO A 20 -0.12 -7.87 2.65
N VAL A 21 -0.58 -8.89 3.38
CA VAL A 21 -2.01 -9.22 3.47
C VAL A 21 -2.84 -8.11 4.14
N SER A 22 -2.28 -7.38 5.10
CA SER A 22 -2.96 -6.24 5.73
C SER A 22 -3.14 -5.10 4.72
N VAL A 23 -2.10 -4.82 3.92
CA VAL A 23 -2.16 -3.80 2.85
C VAL A 23 -3.17 -4.19 1.77
N ILE A 24 -3.16 -5.44 1.32
CA ILE A 24 -4.15 -5.96 0.35
C ILE A 24 -5.57 -5.83 0.92
N LYS A 25 -5.76 -6.20 2.20
CA LYS A 25 -7.06 -6.08 2.85
C LYS A 25 -7.54 -4.63 2.83
N PHE A 26 -6.71 -3.69 3.29
CA PHE A 26 -7.07 -2.27 3.29
C PHE A 26 -7.40 -1.74 1.90
N LEU A 27 -6.59 -2.09 0.88
CA LEU A 27 -6.87 -1.75 -0.51
C LEU A 27 -8.26 -2.23 -0.93
N MET A 28 -8.61 -3.48 -0.61
CA MET A 28 -9.88 -4.08 -1.01
C MET A 28 -11.08 -3.57 -0.21
N THR A 29 -10.93 -3.37 1.10
CA THR A 29 -12.06 -3.05 1.99
C THR A 29 -12.30 -1.56 2.15
N ASP A 30 -11.23 -0.76 2.18
CA ASP A 30 -11.31 0.66 2.53
C ASP A 30 -11.16 1.54 1.27
N LEU A 31 -10.32 1.14 0.32
CA LEU A 31 -10.11 1.87 -0.93
C LEU A 31 -10.91 1.32 -2.12
N GLY A 32 -11.52 0.13 -2.00
CA GLY A 32 -12.26 -0.52 -3.09
C GLY A 32 -11.38 -0.96 -4.27
N VAL A 33 -10.08 -1.08 -4.06
CA VAL A 33 -9.08 -1.47 -5.06
C VAL A 33 -8.78 -2.95 -4.93
N MET A 34 -8.98 -3.70 -6.02
CA MET A 34 -8.49 -5.07 -6.12
C MET A 34 -6.98 -5.05 -6.27
N ALA A 35 -6.30 -5.81 -5.41
CA ALA A 35 -4.84 -5.89 -5.41
C ALA A 35 -4.34 -7.31 -5.19
N SER A 36 -3.16 -7.60 -5.74
CA SER A 36 -2.39 -8.81 -5.44
C SER A 36 -1.00 -8.42 -4.92
N MET A 37 -0.27 -9.36 -4.33
CA MET A 37 1.04 -9.09 -3.70
C MET A 37 2.05 -8.43 -4.64
N THR A 38 2.08 -8.80 -5.92
CA THR A 38 3.07 -8.29 -6.89
C THR A 38 2.54 -7.12 -7.72
N GLN A 39 1.34 -6.62 -7.41
CA GLN A 39 0.76 -5.49 -8.13
C GLN A 39 1.48 -4.21 -7.76
N ASN A 40 1.78 -3.39 -8.76
CA ASN A 40 2.28 -2.03 -8.54
C ASN A 40 1.13 -1.07 -8.30
N LEU A 41 1.30 -0.18 -7.33
CA LEU A 41 0.41 0.89 -6.95
C LEU A 41 1.00 2.22 -7.42
N ASP A 42 0.15 3.15 -7.85
CA ASP A 42 0.60 4.52 -8.08
C ASP A 42 0.90 5.25 -6.76
N SER A 43 1.61 6.37 -6.87
CA SER A 43 2.04 7.14 -5.70
C SER A 43 0.85 7.63 -4.85
N ALA A 44 -0.26 8.02 -5.47
CA ALA A 44 -1.45 8.47 -4.75
C ALA A 44 -2.05 7.36 -3.88
N THR A 45 -2.12 6.15 -4.42
CA THR A 45 -2.60 4.97 -3.70
C THR A 45 -1.65 4.58 -2.57
N CYS A 46 -0.33 4.64 -2.80
CA CYS A 46 0.66 4.41 -1.74
C CYS A 46 0.51 5.38 -0.56
N VAL A 47 0.27 6.67 -0.85
CA VAL A 47 0.02 7.70 0.17
C VAL A 47 -1.25 7.39 0.96
N ALA A 48 -2.36 7.09 0.28
CA ALA A 48 -3.62 6.76 0.95
C ALA A 48 -3.51 5.53 1.87
N VAL A 49 -2.76 4.51 1.45
CA VAL A 49 -2.45 3.35 2.30
C VAL A 49 -1.62 3.79 3.52
N ALA A 50 -0.55 4.56 3.32
CA ALA A 50 0.31 5.00 4.42
C ALA A 50 -0.43 5.87 5.46
N GLU A 51 -1.33 6.75 5.02
CA GLU A 51 -2.25 7.51 5.89
C GLU A 51 -3.20 6.58 6.65
N GLY A 52 -3.78 5.58 5.97
CA GLY A 52 -4.65 4.58 6.58
C GLY A 52 -3.99 3.76 7.69
N PHE A 53 -2.68 3.54 7.60
CA PHE A 53 -1.86 2.87 8.63
C PHE A 53 -1.23 3.84 9.64
N GLY A 54 -1.51 5.15 9.56
CA GLY A 54 -0.99 6.17 10.48
C GLY A 54 0.52 6.39 10.40
N LYS A 55 1.12 6.14 9.23
CA LYS A 55 2.57 6.24 9.00
C LYS A 55 3.01 7.62 8.51
N ILE A 56 2.05 8.48 8.15
CA ILE A 56 2.18 9.91 7.80
C ILE A 56 0.94 10.69 8.23
#